data_AF-A0A352VJA5-F1
#
_entry.id   AF-A0A352VJA5-F1
#
_cell.length_a   1.000
_cell.length_b   1.000
_cell.length_c   1.000
_cell.angle_alpha   90.00
_cell.angle_beta   90.00
_cell.angle_gamma   90.00
#
_symmetry.space_group_name_H-M   'P 1'
#
loop_
_entity.id
_entity.type
_entity.pdbx_description
1 polymer ?
#
loop_
_entity_poly.entity_id
_entity_poly.type
_entity_poly.pdbx_seq_one_letter_code
_entity_poly.pdbx_strand_id
1 'polypeptide(L)'
;SESVQGPLNALTNRGLSNLYYGGDHRDVLSVNWGERFGAVFGALAHPFEAVESIGGWGELIHREVLIASPEIWEWSWTSNVAGHIVAGGLSYRYLREWLDYRGVPVPALGASAIVFGANLLNEALEWPRGPKERAGTMADVYFFEPLGILVMSHDGIARFFTETLRAADWSPQASFTLPDARVQNVGQVMSYKVPLPWLGETRGLLTIGLVAQAGLIRPIGDGYNLGWTFGFSGRGRTVDPDTGLERWETDLAGGVYIDRHNSLLGSLILSEHAYTRVQANMFPGVLPGALRPLGVWLTHNEGGSWSFGIGTRHSMGLGLGYDLDRPASH
;
A
#
# COMPACT_ATOMS: atom_id res chain seq x y z
N SER A 1 3.07 4.26 -14.09
CA SER A 1 2.26 3.58 -13.08
C SER A 1 0.79 3.77 -13.36
N GLU A 2 0.33 4.94 -13.85
CA GLU A 2 -1.08 5.11 -14.31
C GLU A 2 -1.52 4.04 -15.34
N SER A 3 -0.57 3.49 -16.10
CA SER A 3 -0.84 2.42 -17.07
C SER A 3 -1.35 1.11 -16.46
N VAL A 4 -1.14 0.86 -15.17
CA VAL A 4 -1.63 -0.33 -14.45
C VAL A 4 -2.61 0.00 -13.33
N GLN A 5 -2.87 1.28 -13.07
CA GLN A 5 -3.81 1.70 -12.05
C GLN A 5 -5.26 1.39 -12.48
N GLY A 6 -6.06 0.93 -11.53
CA GLY A 6 -7.44 0.50 -11.73
C GLY A 6 -7.99 -0.23 -10.49
N PRO A 7 -9.22 -0.76 -10.57
CA PRO A 7 -9.86 -1.44 -9.44
C PRO A 7 -9.05 -2.60 -8.88
N LEU A 8 -8.44 -3.42 -9.76
CA LEU A 8 -7.65 -4.57 -9.30
C LEU A 8 -6.37 -4.12 -8.60
N ASN A 9 -5.73 -3.04 -9.03
CA ASN A 9 -4.58 -2.46 -8.33
C ASN A 9 -4.92 -2.12 -6.87
N ALA A 10 -6.09 -1.52 -6.61
CA ALA A 10 -6.52 -1.23 -5.25
C ALA A 10 -6.75 -2.52 -4.45
N LEU A 11 -7.46 -3.49 -5.02
CA LEU A 11 -7.73 -4.76 -4.34
C LEU A 11 -6.45 -5.56 -4.06
N THR A 12 -5.46 -5.53 -4.95
CA THR A 12 -4.21 -6.27 -4.77
C THR A 12 -3.21 -5.50 -3.92
N ASN A 13 -2.80 -4.31 -4.34
CA ASN A 13 -1.71 -3.58 -3.68
C ASN A 13 -2.09 -2.95 -2.35
N ARG A 14 -3.36 -2.53 -2.19
CA ARG A 14 -3.88 -2.10 -0.88
C ARG A 14 -4.49 -3.28 -0.13
N GLY A 15 -5.38 -4.05 -0.78
CA GLY A 15 -6.10 -5.11 -0.09
C GLY A 15 -5.29 -6.34 0.28
N LEU A 16 -4.16 -6.59 -0.37
CA LEU A 16 -3.23 -7.67 -0.02
C LEU A 16 -1.88 -7.11 0.47
N SER A 17 -1.86 -5.85 0.93
CA SER A 17 -0.61 -5.14 1.24
C SER A 17 0.18 -5.82 2.36
N ASN A 18 -0.49 -6.40 3.35
CA ASN A 18 0.16 -7.14 4.44
C ASN A 18 0.94 -8.37 4.01
N LEU A 19 0.68 -8.91 2.81
CA LEU A 19 1.51 -9.98 2.25
C LEU A 19 2.95 -9.52 1.99
N TYR A 20 3.20 -8.21 1.90
CA TYR A 20 4.54 -7.64 1.75
C TYR A 20 5.49 -8.09 2.85
N TYR A 21 5.04 -8.14 4.11
CA TYR A 21 5.85 -8.48 5.28
C TYR A 21 6.29 -9.96 5.33
N GLY A 22 5.75 -10.81 4.45
CA GLY A 22 6.09 -12.24 4.42
C GLY A 22 5.26 -13.07 5.39
N GLY A 23 5.68 -14.32 5.61
CA GLY A 23 4.98 -15.32 6.43
C GLY A 23 4.12 -16.31 5.64
N ASP A 24 3.38 -17.16 6.37
CA ASP A 24 2.54 -18.26 5.83
C ASP A 24 1.40 -17.79 4.92
N HIS A 25 1.20 -16.48 4.77
CA HIS A 25 0.00 -15.90 4.15
C HIS A 25 0.16 -15.52 2.67
N ARG A 26 1.35 -15.64 2.08
CA ARG A 26 1.53 -15.35 0.64
C ARG A 26 0.82 -16.35 -0.27
N ASP A 27 0.55 -17.56 0.22
CA ASP A 27 -0.37 -18.48 -0.43
C ASP A 27 -1.80 -18.10 -0.02
N VAL A 28 -2.43 -17.25 -0.83
CA VAL A 28 -3.80 -16.79 -0.60
C VAL A 28 -4.83 -17.92 -0.69
N LEU A 29 -4.49 -19.09 -1.26
CA LEU A 29 -5.40 -20.23 -1.32
C LEU A 29 -5.40 -21.01 -0.01
N SER A 30 -4.31 -20.97 0.75
CA SER A 30 -4.19 -21.60 2.07
C SER A 30 -4.86 -20.79 3.20
N VAL A 31 -5.17 -19.53 2.93
CA VAL A 31 -5.79 -18.61 3.89
C VAL A 31 -7.23 -19.04 4.19
N ASN A 32 -7.56 -19.25 5.47
CA ASN A 32 -8.95 -19.48 5.90
C ASN A 32 -9.75 -18.18 5.86
N TRP A 33 -10.16 -17.77 4.66
CA TRP A 33 -10.91 -16.54 4.42
C TRP A 33 -12.22 -16.48 5.18
N GLY A 34 -12.93 -17.62 5.32
CA GLY A 34 -14.20 -17.65 6.04
C GLY A 34 -14.06 -17.27 7.51
N GLU A 35 -13.04 -17.81 8.18
CA GLU A 35 -12.75 -17.49 9.58
C GLU A 35 -12.24 -16.05 9.73
N ARG A 36 -11.34 -15.61 8.85
CA ARG A 36 -10.77 -14.25 8.87
C ARG A 36 -11.83 -13.17 8.62
N PHE A 37 -12.65 -13.32 7.59
CA PHE A 37 -13.78 -12.42 7.36
C PHE A 37 -14.82 -12.53 8.49
N GLY A 38 -15.04 -13.73 9.04
CA GLY A 38 -15.89 -13.91 10.21
C GLY A 38 -15.43 -13.08 11.41
N ALA A 39 -14.12 -13.00 11.66
CA ALA A 39 -13.54 -12.16 12.70
C ALA A 39 -13.74 -10.66 12.42
N VAL A 40 -13.47 -10.21 11.19
CA VAL A 40 -13.69 -8.82 10.75
C VAL A 40 -15.16 -8.43 10.90
N PHE A 41 -16.09 -9.19 10.31
CA PHE A 41 -17.51 -8.88 10.41
C PHE A 41 -18.05 -9.03 11.84
N GLY A 42 -17.47 -9.93 12.64
CA GLY A 42 -17.77 -10.02 14.07
C GLY A 42 -17.41 -8.74 14.83
N ALA A 43 -16.24 -8.16 14.55
CA ALA A 43 -15.81 -6.88 15.11
C ALA A 43 -16.73 -5.73 14.67
N LEU A 44 -17.08 -5.68 13.38
CA LEU A 44 -17.96 -4.65 12.82
C LEU A 44 -19.40 -4.77 13.34
N ALA A 45 -19.90 -5.99 13.60
CA ALA A 45 -21.25 -6.20 14.12
C ALA A 45 -21.40 -5.78 15.59
N HIS A 46 -20.31 -5.73 16.37
CA HIS A 46 -20.31 -5.40 17.79
C HIS A 46 -19.32 -4.26 18.11
N PRO A 47 -19.49 -3.06 17.49
CA PRO A 47 -18.48 -2.01 17.56
C PRO A 47 -18.34 -1.43 18.97
N PHE A 48 -19.44 -1.32 19.72
CA PHE A 48 -19.39 -0.84 21.10
C PHE A 48 -18.64 -1.79 22.03
N GLU A 49 -18.87 -3.09 21.89
CA GLU A 49 -18.16 -4.10 22.68
C GLU A 49 -16.66 -4.11 22.35
N ALA A 50 -16.30 -3.96 21.07
CA ALA A 50 -14.91 -3.83 20.65
C ALA A 50 -14.23 -2.62 21.32
N VAL A 51 -14.89 -1.46 21.34
CA VAL A 51 -14.36 -0.26 21.98
C VAL A 51 -14.30 -0.37 23.50
N GLU A 52 -15.34 -0.92 24.13
CA GLU A 52 -15.36 -1.11 25.59
C GLU A 52 -14.27 -2.09 26.03
N SER A 53 -13.99 -3.12 25.22
CA SER A 53 -12.97 -4.13 25.52
C SER A 53 -11.53 -3.59 25.60
N ILE A 54 -11.28 -2.39 25.06
CA ILE A 54 -9.98 -1.72 25.16
C ILE A 54 -9.95 -0.59 26.20
N GLY A 55 -11.04 -0.33 26.92
CA GLY A 55 -11.13 0.77 27.89
C GLY A 55 -12.00 1.95 27.46
N GLY A 56 -12.74 1.82 26.36
CA GLY A 56 -13.75 2.79 25.90
C GLY A 56 -13.25 3.79 24.87
N TRP A 57 -14.14 4.71 24.47
CA TRP A 57 -13.91 5.67 23.38
C TRP A 57 -12.75 6.63 23.62
N GLY A 58 -12.48 6.99 24.88
CA GLY A 58 -11.34 7.82 25.23
C GLY A 58 -10.01 7.15 24.90
N GLU A 59 -9.91 5.85 25.19
CA GLU A 59 -8.73 5.06 24.87
C GLU A 59 -8.58 4.86 23.35
N LEU A 60 -9.68 4.62 22.64
CA LEU A 60 -9.66 4.54 21.17
C LEU A 60 -9.13 5.83 20.54
N ILE A 61 -9.64 6.99 20.98
CA ILE A 61 -9.17 8.29 20.47
C ILE A 61 -7.70 8.51 20.83
N HIS A 62 -7.31 8.18 22.05
CA HIS A 62 -5.94 8.33 22.50
C HIS A 62 -4.98 7.51 21.63
N ARG A 63 -5.30 6.25 21.37
CA ARG A 63 -4.47 5.33 20.57
C ARG A 63 -4.50 5.65 19.08
N GLU A 64 -5.69 5.74 18.50
CA GLU A 64 -5.84 5.73 17.04
C GLU A 64 -5.83 7.12 16.41
N VAL A 65 -6.17 8.16 17.16
CA VAL A 65 -6.38 9.52 16.61
C VAL A 65 -5.33 10.51 17.07
N LEU A 66 -4.85 10.39 18.31
CA LEU A 66 -3.92 11.34 18.92
C LEU A 66 -2.49 10.79 18.96
N ILE A 67 -1.51 11.70 18.96
CA ILE A 67 -0.12 11.39 19.30
C ILE A 67 -0.08 11.03 20.79
N ALA A 68 -0.25 9.75 21.13
CA ALA A 68 -0.21 9.26 22.51
C ALA A 68 1.21 9.09 23.06
N SER A 69 2.21 8.94 22.18
CA SER A 69 3.60 8.67 22.55
C SER A 69 4.54 9.70 21.91
N PRO A 70 5.67 10.07 22.54
CA PRO A 70 6.75 10.76 21.86
C PRO A 70 7.57 9.84 20.95
N GLU A 71 7.41 8.52 21.04
CA GLU A 71 8.11 7.54 20.22
C GLU A 71 7.36 7.30 18.90
N ILE A 72 7.96 7.73 17.78
CA ILE A 72 7.37 7.66 16.43
C ILE A 72 6.97 6.25 15.99
N TRP A 73 7.57 5.21 16.60
CA TRP A 73 7.33 3.80 16.27
C TRP A 73 6.08 3.22 16.96
N GLU A 74 5.50 3.95 17.91
CA GLU A 74 4.27 3.60 18.63
C GLU A 74 3.06 4.36 18.08
N TRP A 75 3.21 5.06 16.94
CA TRP A 75 2.18 5.94 16.37
C TRP A 75 1.25 5.18 15.42
N SER A 76 0.33 4.37 15.95
CA SER A 76 -0.75 3.78 15.12
C SER A 76 -1.60 4.86 14.44
N TRP A 77 -1.76 6.03 15.05
CA TRP A 77 -2.42 7.18 14.41
C TRP A 77 -1.73 7.61 13.09
N THR A 78 -0.41 7.46 12.97
CA THR A 78 0.30 7.86 11.75
C THR A 78 0.04 6.88 10.61
N SER A 79 0.00 5.57 10.89
CA SER A 79 -0.42 4.58 9.90
C SER A 79 -1.89 4.78 9.51
N ASN A 80 -2.78 5.08 10.45
CA ASN A 80 -4.21 5.21 10.16
C ASN A 80 -4.51 6.50 9.37
N VAL A 81 -3.92 7.63 9.77
CA VAL A 81 -4.09 8.90 9.04
C VAL A 81 -3.40 8.84 7.68
N ALA A 82 -2.15 8.38 7.59
CA ALA A 82 -1.45 8.31 6.30
C ALA A 82 -2.05 7.24 5.37
N GLY A 83 -2.44 6.09 5.92
CA GLY A 83 -2.91 4.91 5.19
C GLY A 83 -4.39 4.96 4.79
N HIS A 84 -5.29 5.32 5.70
CA HIS A 84 -6.74 5.37 5.41
C HIS A 84 -7.18 6.74 4.94
N ILE A 85 -6.82 7.82 5.65
CA ILE A 85 -7.29 9.16 5.26
C ILE A 85 -6.60 9.62 3.97
N VAL A 86 -5.27 9.64 3.95
CA VAL A 86 -4.52 10.18 2.81
C VAL A 86 -4.43 9.17 1.67
N ALA A 87 -3.79 8.02 1.87
CA ALA A 87 -3.60 7.04 0.79
C ALA A 87 -4.91 6.39 0.33
N GLY A 88 -5.79 6.00 1.27
CA GLY A 88 -7.13 5.47 0.97
C GLY A 88 -8.01 6.50 0.26
N GLY A 89 -8.04 7.73 0.77
CA GLY A 89 -8.74 8.84 0.12
C GLY A 89 -8.23 9.16 -1.29
N LEU A 90 -6.91 9.18 -1.50
CA LEU A 90 -6.32 9.37 -2.85
C LEU A 90 -6.69 8.23 -3.80
N SER A 91 -6.69 6.99 -3.29
CA SER A 91 -7.15 5.82 -4.05
C SER A 91 -8.62 5.95 -4.44
N TYR A 92 -9.48 6.38 -3.52
CA TYR A 92 -10.89 6.69 -3.80
C TYR A 92 -11.02 7.76 -4.88
N ARG A 93 -10.28 8.88 -4.75
CA ARG A 93 -10.36 9.98 -5.71
C ARG A 93 -9.97 9.52 -7.12
N TYR A 94 -8.85 8.81 -7.23
CA TYR A 94 -8.39 8.22 -8.49
C TYR A 94 -9.44 7.27 -9.08
N LEU A 95 -9.94 6.32 -8.30
CA LEU A 95 -10.93 5.34 -8.76
C LEU A 95 -12.23 6.00 -9.19
N ARG A 96 -12.67 7.03 -8.48
CA ARG A 96 -13.87 7.80 -8.84
C ARG A 96 -13.70 8.46 -10.20
N GLU A 97 -12.58 9.15 -10.44
CA GLU A 97 -12.30 9.78 -11.73
C GLU A 97 -12.12 8.74 -12.85
N TRP A 98 -11.48 7.61 -12.55
CA TRP A 98 -11.32 6.51 -13.49
C TRP A 98 -12.66 5.88 -13.89
N LEU A 99 -13.55 5.64 -12.93
CA LEU A 99 -14.89 5.10 -13.16
C LEU A 99 -15.76 6.08 -13.93
N ASP A 100 -15.69 7.37 -13.60
CA ASP A 100 -16.40 8.44 -14.30
C ASP A 100 -15.96 8.55 -15.75
N TYR A 101 -14.64 8.55 -16.00
CA TYR A 101 -14.06 8.53 -17.35
C TYR A 101 -14.52 7.30 -18.18
N ARG A 102 -14.76 6.16 -17.53
CA ARG A 102 -15.25 4.93 -18.16
C ARG A 102 -16.77 4.88 -18.30
N GLY A 103 -17.49 5.91 -17.87
CA GLY A 103 -18.95 5.99 -17.95
C GLY A 103 -19.69 5.04 -16.99
N VAL A 104 -19.05 4.62 -15.90
CA VAL A 104 -19.69 3.78 -14.88
C VAL A 104 -20.72 4.61 -14.12
N PRO A 105 -21.99 4.15 -14.00
CA PRO A 105 -22.99 4.85 -13.21
C PRO A 105 -22.58 4.99 -11.74
N VAL A 106 -22.83 6.16 -11.16
CA VAL A 106 -22.56 6.45 -9.73
C VAL A 106 -21.08 6.16 -9.35
N PRO A 107 -20.10 6.80 -10.02
CA PRO A 107 -18.68 6.46 -9.90
C PRO A 107 -18.13 6.64 -8.48
N ALA A 108 -18.69 7.56 -7.70
CA ALA A 108 -18.34 7.73 -6.29
C ALA A 108 -18.67 6.47 -5.46
N LEU A 109 -19.87 5.89 -5.65
CA LEU A 109 -20.26 4.67 -4.92
C LEU A 109 -19.40 3.48 -5.33
N GLY A 110 -19.12 3.33 -6.63
CA GLY A 110 -18.23 2.28 -7.12
C GLY A 110 -16.82 2.40 -6.55
N ALA A 111 -16.26 3.61 -6.51
CA ALA A 111 -14.94 3.87 -5.94
C ALA A 111 -14.91 3.56 -4.43
N SER A 112 -15.93 4.00 -3.68
CA SER A 112 -16.06 3.68 -2.26
C SER A 112 -16.13 2.17 -2.04
N ALA A 113 -16.94 1.44 -2.81
CA ALA A 113 -17.06 -0.01 -2.68
C ALA A 113 -15.74 -0.74 -2.93
N ILE A 114 -14.95 -0.31 -3.92
CA ILE A 114 -13.63 -0.89 -4.21
C ILE A 114 -12.66 -0.61 -3.07
N VAL A 115 -12.61 0.63 -2.56
CA VAL A 115 -11.69 1.01 -1.48
C VAL A 115 -12.05 0.31 -0.17
N PHE A 116 -13.34 0.20 0.17
CA PHE A 116 -13.81 -0.59 1.31
C PHE A 116 -13.50 -2.08 1.13
N GLY A 117 -13.72 -2.63 -0.05
CA GLY A 117 -13.40 -4.01 -0.36
C GLY A 117 -11.91 -4.31 -0.19
N ALA A 118 -11.04 -3.39 -0.64
CA ALA A 118 -9.61 -3.48 -0.41
C ALA A 118 -9.29 -3.40 1.08
N ASN A 119 -9.89 -2.47 1.83
CA ASN A 119 -9.65 -2.37 3.27
C ASN A 119 -10.03 -3.67 4.01
N LEU A 120 -11.25 -4.17 3.79
CA LEU A 120 -11.73 -5.41 4.41
C LEU A 120 -10.86 -6.62 4.09
N LEU A 121 -10.32 -6.70 2.86
CA LEU A 121 -9.39 -7.75 2.47
C LEU A 121 -8.08 -7.66 3.25
N ASN A 122 -7.57 -6.44 3.46
CA ASN A 122 -6.36 -6.19 4.23
C ASN A 122 -6.56 -6.56 5.71
N GLU A 123 -7.67 -6.12 6.32
CA GLU A 123 -8.08 -6.46 7.68
C GLU A 123 -8.22 -7.98 7.89
N ALA A 124 -8.79 -8.68 6.92
CA ALA A 124 -8.89 -10.14 6.97
C ALA A 124 -7.51 -10.81 6.96
N LEU A 125 -6.53 -10.24 6.27
CA LEU A 125 -5.15 -10.72 6.30
C LEU A 125 -4.43 -10.42 7.62
N GLU A 126 -4.75 -9.31 8.29
CA GLU A 126 -4.28 -9.04 9.65
C GLU A 126 -4.88 -10.02 10.66
N TRP A 127 -6.11 -10.46 10.41
CA TRP A 127 -6.88 -11.36 11.26
C TRP A 127 -7.03 -10.81 12.69
N PRO A 128 -8.06 -10.00 12.96
CA PRO A 128 -8.23 -9.38 14.28
C PRO A 128 -8.65 -10.43 15.34
N ARG A 129 -7.67 -10.98 16.06
CA ARG A 129 -7.89 -12.02 17.07
C ARG A 129 -8.18 -11.46 18.47
N GLY A 130 -7.61 -10.31 18.81
CA GLY A 130 -7.74 -9.71 20.13
C GLY A 130 -8.69 -8.52 20.18
N PRO A 131 -9.03 -8.07 21.42
CA PRO A 131 -9.83 -6.86 21.66
C PRO A 131 -9.37 -5.63 20.89
N LYS A 132 -8.04 -5.42 20.80
CA LYS A 132 -7.44 -4.22 20.20
C LYS A 132 -7.54 -4.22 18.69
N GLU A 133 -7.20 -5.33 18.07
CA GLU A 133 -7.30 -5.49 16.63
C GLU A 133 -8.75 -5.33 16.18
N ARG A 134 -9.72 -5.83 16.95
CA ARG A 134 -11.15 -5.61 16.66
C ARG A 134 -11.56 -4.14 16.74
N ALA A 135 -11.03 -3.40 17.72
CA ALA A 135 -11.30 -1.97 17.86
C ALA A 135 -10.63 -1.15 16.73
N GLY A 136 -9.41 -1.53 16.32
CA GLY A 136 -8.69 -0.96 15.17
C GLY A 136 -9.46 -1.18 13.86
N THR A 137 -9.81 -2.43 13.53
CA THR A 137 -10.63 -2.78 12.35
C THR A 137 -11.92 -1.96 12.30
N MET A 138 -12.58 -1.78 13.45
CA MET A 138 -13.78 -0.96 13.55
C MET A 138 -13.49 0.52 13.25
N ALA A 139 -12.42 1.08 13.83
CA ALA A 139 -12.03 2.46 13.61
C ALA A 139 -11.66 2.72 12.13
N ASP A 140 -10.96 1.80 11.48
CA ASP A 140 -10.57 1.93 10.09
C ASP A 140 -11.79 1.94 9.16
N VAL A 141 -12.73 1.01 9.38
CA VAL A 141 -13.93 0.87 8.55
C VAL A 141 -14.98 1.95 8.82
N TYR A 142 -15.22 2.32 10.09
CA TYR A 142 -16.30 3.27 10.43
C TYR A 142 -15.85 4.72 10.56
N PHE A 143 -14.55 4.99 10.69
CA PHE A 143 -14.06 6.34 10.88
C PHE A 143 -13.02 6.75 9.84
N PHE A 144 -11.86 6.09 9.79
CA PHE A 144 -10.75 6.59 8.98
C PHE A 144 -10.97 6.50 7.48
N GLU A 145 -11.50 5.38 6.97
CA GLU A 145 -11.78 5.23 5.54
C GLU A 145 -12.91 6.16 5.05
N PRO A 146 -14.08 6.26 5.73
CA PRO A 146 -15.09 7.26 5.40
C PRO A 146 -14.55 8.70 5.45
N LEU A 147 -13.72 9.02 6.44
CA LEU A 147 -13.13 10.35 6.56
C LEU A 147 -12.16 10.64 5.40
N GLY A 148 -11.34 9.68 4.99
CA GLY A 148 -10.50 9.77 3.79
C GLY A 148 -11.31 10.04 2.52
N ILE A 149 -12.40 9.30 2.33
CA ILE A 149 -13.35 9.51 1.21
C ILE A 149 -13.95 10.93 1.26
N LEU A 150 -14.37 11.39 2.43
CA LEU A 150 -14.97 12.72 2.60
C LEU A 150 -13.96 13.82 2.29
N VAL A 151 -12.75 13.73 2.87
CA VAL A 151 -11.66 14.70 2.68
C VAL A 151 -11.26 14.78 1.20
N MET A 152 -11.07 13.64 0.54
CA MET A 152 -10.63 13.59 -0.86
C MET A 152 -11.78 13.78 -1.87
N SER A 153 -13.03 13.83 -1.40
CA SER A 153 -14.15 14.32 -2.22
C SER A 153 -14.10 15.83 -2.43
N HIS A 154 -13.33 16.58 -1.63
CA HIS A 154 -13.15 18.02 -1.79
C HIS A 154 -12.03 18.34 -2.78
N ASP A 155 -12.38 18.95 -3.91
CA ASP A 155 -11.43 19.21 -5.00
C ASP A 155 -10.21 20.05 -4.59
N GLY A 156 -10.37 21.00 -3.67
CA GLY A 156 -9.24 21.82 -3.19
C GLY A 156 -8.19 20.99 -2.46
N ILE A 157 -8.61 19.97 -1.71
CA ILE A 157 -7.70 19.09 -0.97
C ILE A 157 -7.06 18.10 -1.94
N ALA A 158 -7.87 17.50 -2.82
CA ALA A 158 -7.37 16.61 -3.87
C ALA A 158 -6.30 17.29 -4.75
N ARG A 159 -6.53 18.54 -5.17
CA ARG A 159 -5.56 19.34 -5.95
C ARG A 159 -4.30 19.68 -5.15
N PHE A 160 -4.41 19.96 -3.86
CA PHE A 160 -3.21 20.16 -3.03
C PHE A 160 -2.31 18.92 -3.07
N PHE A 161 -2.88 17.73 -2.85
CA PHE A 161 -2.08 16.49 -2.91
C PHE A 161 -1.57 16.19 -4.32
N THR A 162 -2.41 16.28 -5.35
CA THR A 162 -2.06 15.85 -6.72
C THR A 162 -1.26 16.88 -7.52
N GLU A 163 -1.45 18.17 -7.29
CA GLU A 163 -0.78 19.24 -8.04
C GLU A 163 0.38 19.87 -7.27
N THR A 164 0.21 20.12 -5.96
CA THR A 164 1.26 20.73 -5.12
C THR A 164 2.27 19.68 -4.66
N LEU A 165 1.79 18.64 -3.99
CA LEU A 165 2.63 17.53 -3.52
C LEU A 165 2.88 16.47 -4.59
N ARG A 166 2.24 16.55 -5.76
CA ARG A 166 2.38 15.57 -6.85
C ARG A 166 2.25 14.13 -6.36
N ALA A 167 1.29 13.90 -5.48
CA ALA A 167 1.02 12.60 -4.92
C ALA A 167 0.66 11.60 -6.03
N ALA A 168 1.25 10.41 -6.00
CA ALA A 168 0.94 9.35 -6.95
C ALA A 168 1.09 7.97 -6.32
N ASP A 169 0.21 7.06 -6.71
CA ASP A 169 0.32 5.64 -6.39
C ASP A 169 1.43 5.01 -7.24
N TRP A 170 2.51 4.64 -6.56
CA TRP A 170 3.71 4.01 -7.10
C TRP A 170 3.83 2.55 -6.65
N SER A 171 2.70 1.94 -6.30
CA SER A 171 2.61 0.52 -5.99
C SER A 171 3.16 -0.36 -7.12
N PRO A 172 3.78 -1.50 -6.76
CA PRO A 172 4.35 -2.44 -7.69
C PRO A 172 3.27 -3.21 -8.49
N GLN A 173 3.73 -4.06 -9.41
CA GLN A 173 2.85 -4.89 -10.24
C GLN A 173 2.50 -6.20 -9.51
N ALA A 174 1.57 -6.13 -8.56
CA ALA A 174 1.10 -7.29 -7.81
C ALA A 174 0.67 -8.42 -8.74
N SER A 175 1.14 -9.64 -8.48
CA SER A 175 1.00 -10.75 -9.40
C SER A 175 0.74 -12.06 -8.70
N PHE A 176 -0.10 -12.90 -9.30
CA PHE A 176 -0.18 -14.31 -8.95
C PHE A 176 1.01 -15.05 -9.57
N THR A 177 1.71 -15.84 -8.77
CA THR A 177 2.86 -16.62 -9.21
C THR A 177 2.60 -18.11 -9.19
N LEU A 178 3.12 -18.78 -10.23
CA LEU A 178 3.20 -20.24 -10.30
C LEU A 178 4.48 -20.74 -9.64
N PRO A 179 4.52 -22.00 -9.19
CA PRO A 179 3.43 -22.99 -9.24
C PRO A 179 2.38 -22.88 -8.12
N ASP A 180 2.73 -22.23 -7.00
CA ASP A 180 1.98 -22.34 -5.74
C ASP A 180 0.87 -21.28 -5.57
N ALA A 181 0.49 -20.58 -6.64
CA ALA A 181 -0.54 -19.52 -6.64
C ALA A 181 -0.33 -18.41 -5.59
N ARG A 182 0.94 -18.07 -5.33
CA ARG A 182 1.29 -17.05 -4.33
C ARG A 182 1.06 -15.65 -4.89
N VAL A 183 0.87 -14.67 -4.01
CA VAL A 183 0.85 -13.26 -4.40
C VAL A 183 2.23 -12.66 -4.14
N GLN A 184 2.88 -12.18 -5.20
CA GLN A 184 4.21 -11.58 -5.17
C GLN A 184 4.18 -10.16 -5.70
N ASN A 185 5.28 -9.42 -5.46
CA ASN A 185 5.49 -8.05 -5.92
C ASN A 185 4.29 -7.14 -5.61
N VAL A 186 3.76 -7.29 -4.39
CA VAL A 186 2.57 -6.61 -3.89
C VAL A 186 2.97 -5.54 -2.88
N GLY A 187 2.17 -4.48 -2.80
CA GLY A 187 2.23 -3.57 -1.68
C GLY A 187 1.70 -2.16 -1.94
N GLN A 188 1.32 -1.42 -0.91
CA GLN A 188 0.91 -0.02 -1.06
C GLN A 188 2.11 0.93 -0.92
N VAL A 189 2.43 1.69 -1.98
CA VAL A 189 3.50 2.70 -1.95
C VAL A 189 3.00 3.99 -2.60
N MET A 190 2.76 5.00 -1.78
CA MET A 190 2.43 6.34 -2.22
C MET A 190 3.69 7.19 -2.31
N SER A 191 3.84 7.91 -3.41
CA SER A 191 4.90 8.90 -3.58
C SER A 191 4.37 10.32 -3.39
N TYR A 192 5.20 11.20 -2.83
CA TYR A 192 4.95 12.64 -2.73
C TYR A 192 6.21 13.39 -3.13
N LYS A 193 6.08 14.40 -4.00
CA LYS A 193 7.17 15.26 -4.48
C LYS A 193 7.01 16.68 -3.95
N VAL A 194 7.56 16.89 -2.77
CA VAL A 194 7.48 18.14 -2.01
C VAL A 194 8.37 19.20 -2.66
N PRO A 195 7.85 20.40 -3.00
CA PRO A 195 8.66 21.47 -3.55
C PRO A 195 9.72 21.93 -2.54
N LEU A 196 10.97 22.07 -2.99
CA LEU A 196 12.08 22.61 -2.21
C LEU A 196 12.54 23.92 -2.86
N PRO A 197 12.05 25.09 -2.40
CA PRO A 197 12.26 26.38 -3.08
C PRO A 197 13.73 26.72 -3.35
N TRP A 198 14.66 26.20 -2.55
CA TRP A 198 16.09 26.42 -2.66
C TRP A 198 16.84 25.46 -3.60
N LEU A 199 16.18 24.44 -4.17
CA LEU A 199 16.80 23.48 -5.10
C LEU A 199 16.26 23.55 -6.54
N GLY A 200 15.63 24.67 -6.90
CA GLY A 200 15.09 24.90 -8.24
C GLY A 200 14.02 23.86 -8.60
N GLU A 201 14.24 23.11 -9.67
CA GLU A 201 13.30 22.08 -10.14
C GLU A 201 13.40 20.75 -9.37
N THR A 202 14.42 20.58 -8.53
CA THR A 202 14.56 19.40 -7.67
C THR A 202 13.54 19.45 -6.53
N ARG A 203 12.91 18.31 -6.25
CA ARG A 203 11.91 18.18 -5.20
C ARG A 203 12.35 17.14 -4.17
N GLY A 204 11.87 17.29 -2.95
CA GLY A 204 11.94 16.23 -1.96
C GLY A 204 11.03 15.08 -2.40
N LEU A 205 11.53 13.86 -2.38
CA LEU A 205 10.75 12.66 -2.68
C LEU A 205 10.49 11.93 -1.36
N LEU A 206 9.21 11.74 -1.03
CA LEU A 206 8.77 10.88 0.06
C LEU A 206 8.05 9.68 -0.54
N THR A 207 8.39 8.48 -0.09
CA THR A 207 7.64 7.26 -0.40
C THR A 207 7.16 6.64 0.90
N ILE A 208 5.84 6.53 1.04
CA ILE A 208 5.14 6.17 2.28
C ILE A 208 4.15 5.03 2.01
N GLY A 209 3.96 4.17 2.99
CA GLY A 209 3.10 2.99 2.94
C GLY A 209 3.87 1.84 3.58
N LEU A 210 4.20 0.83 2.79
CA LEU A 210 5.06 -0.29 3.25
C LEU A 210 6.55 0.08 3.37
N VAL A 211 6.92 1.21 2.78
CA VAL A 211 8.21 1.85 2.97
C VAL A 211 7.99 3.21 3.59
N ALA A 212 8.98 3.68 4.34
CA ALA A 212 9.05 5.04 4.88
C ALA A 212 10.42 5.60 4.51
N GLN A 213 10.51 6.18 3.32
CA GLN A 213 11.78 6.67 2.76
C GLN A 213 11.66 8.10 2.30
N ALA A 214 12.77 8.83 2.39
CA ALA A 214 12.89 10.21 1.94
C ALA A 214 14.13 10.36 1.05
N GLY A 215 14.08 11.33 0.14
CA GLY A 215 15.23 11.66 -0.70
C GLY A 215 14.90 12.77 -1.67
N LEU A 216 15.46 12.70 -2.87
CA LEU A 216 15.35 13.75 -3.87
C LEU A 216 14.89 13.16 -5.20
N ILE A 217 14.17 13.98 -5.96
CA ILE A 217 13.79 13.69 -7.33
C ILE A 217 14.04 14.92 -8.19
N ARG A 218 14.74 14.72 -9.32
CA ARG A 218 15.12 15.79 -10.23
C ARG A 218 14.64 15.51 -11.65
N PRO A 219 14.27 16.54 -12.42
CA PRO A 219 14.03 16.39 -13.84
C PRO A 219 15.34 16.07 -14.58
N ILE A 220 15.21 15.26 -15.64
CA ILE A 220 16.31 14.89 -16.53
C ILE A 220 15.99 15.14 -18.02
N GLY A 221 14.91 15.87 -18.32
CA GLY A 221 14.47 16.23 -19.69
C GLY A 221 13.19 15.50 -20.13
N ASP A 222 12.47 16.03 -21.12
CA ASP A 222 11.29 15.41 -21.77
C ASP A 222 10.18 14.89 -20.83
N GLY A 223 10.03 15.56 -19.68
CA GLY A 223 9.09 15.19 -18.62
C GLY A 223 9.55 14.03 -17.73
N TYR A 224 10.74 13.48 -17.96
CA TYR A 224 11.34 12.44 -17.13
C TYR A 224 11.95 13.02 -15.86
N ASN A 225 11.83 12.24 -14.79
CA ASN A 225 12.45 12.52 -13.51
C ASN A 225 13.21 11.29 -13.01
N LEU A 226 14.37 11.52 -12.39
CA LEU A 226 15.16 10.51 -11.69
C LEU A 226 15.17 10.86 -10.21
N GLY A 227 14.82 9.91 -9.36
CA GLY A 227 14.82 10.08 -7.92
C GLY A 227 15.48 8.92 -7.20
N TRP A 228 15.95 9.22 -5.99
CA TRP A 228 16.48 8.24 -5.06
C TRP A 228 15.98 8.55 -3.65
N THR A 229 15.84 7.50 -2.84
CA THR A 229 15.37 7.58 -1.46
C THR A 229 16.23 6.69 -0.56
N PHE A 230 16.26 7.04 0.72
CA PHE A 230 16.83 6.24 1.79
C PHE A 230 15.90 6.32 3.00
N GLY A 231 15.83 5.26 3.78
CA GLY A 231 15.01 5.20 4.97
C GLY A 231 14.73 3.75 5.34
N PHE A 232 13.46 3.44 5.51
CA PHE A 232 13.03 2.17 6.07
C PHE A 232 12.06 1.43 5.16
N SER A 233 12.07 0.10 5.23
CA SER A 233 11.00 -0.78 4.76
C SER A 233 10.46 -1.58 5.94
N GLY A 234 9.16 -1.82 6.00
CA GLY A 234 8.62 -2.69 7.03
C GLY A 234 9.03 -4.16 6.79
N ARG A 235 9.45 -4.83 7.86
CA ARG A 235 9.78 -6.26 7.92
C ARG A 235 8.64 -7.06 8.54
N GLY A 236 7.96 -6.48 9.51
CA GLY A 236 6.87 -7.13 10.22
C GLY A 236 6.18 -6.20 11.19
N ARG A 237 5.14 -6.72 11.83
CA ARG A 237 4.36 -6.04 12.86
C ARG A 237 4.26 -7.00 14.04
N THR A 238 4.62 -6.53 15.23
CA THR A 238 4.44 -7.27 16.48
C THR A 238 3.51 -6.50 17.38
N VAL A 239 2.67 -7.21 18.13
CA VAL A 239 1.81 -6.63 19.15
C VAL A 239 2.31 -7.14 20.49
N ASP A 240 2.69 -6.23 21.37
CA ASP A 240 3.10 -6.56 22.73
C ASP A 240 1.90 -7.20 23.47
N PRO A 241 2.00 -8.43 23.99
CA PRO A 241 0.86 -9.11 24.60
C PRO A 241 0.38 -8.47 25.91
N ASP A 242 1.24 -7.74 26.63
CA ASP A 242 0.94 -7.15 27.93
C ASP A 242 0.42 -5.73 27.79
N THR A 243 1.06 -4.92 26.95
CA THR A 243 0.68 -3.52 26.72
C THR A 243 -0.27 -3.35 25.53
N GLY A 244 -0.37 -4.36 24.66
CA GLY A 244 -1.03 -4.34 23.35
C GLY A 244 -0.68 -3.10 22.53
N LEU A 245 0.58 -2.65 22.65
CA LEU A 245 1.15 -1.67 21.74
C LEU A 245 1.64 -2.40 20.50
N GLU A 246 1.27 -1.84 19.36
CA GLU A 246 1.76 -2.30 18.08
C GLU A 246 3.14 -1.69 17.81
N ARG A 247 4.08 -2.54 17.44
CA ARG A 247 5.42 -2.16 17.06
C ARG A 247 5.71 -2.60 15.64
N TRP A 248 6.11 -1.63 14.84
CA TRP A 248 6.62 -1.87 13.50
C TRP A 248 8.07 -2.31 13.55
N GLU A 249 8.35 -3.47 12.97
CA GLU A 249 9.71 -3.92 12.70
C GLU A 249 10.12 -3.38 11.34
N THR A 250 11.22 -2.63 11.29
CA THR A 250 11.70 -1.99 10.08
C THR A 250 13.16 -2.37 9.80
N ASP A 251 13.51 -2.32 8.52
CA ASP A 251 14.88 -2.48 8.05
C ASP A 251 15.31 -1.28 7.23
N LEU A 252 16.62 -1.03 7.19
CA LEU A 252 17.20 -0.07 6.28
C LEU A 252 16.88 -0.44 4.84
N ALA A 253 16.44 0.56 4.08
CA ALA A 253 16.07 0.40 2.70
C ALA A 253 16.39 1.66 1.89
N GLY A 254 16.65 1.46 0.60
CA GLY A 254 16.86 2.52 -0.37
C GLY A 254 16.10 2.25 -1.67
N GLY A 255 15.73 3.32 -2.36
CA GLY A 255 14.97 3.25 -3.60
C GLY A 255 15.60 4.09 -4.70
N VAL A 256 15.49 3.63 -5.95
CA VAL A 256 15.77 4.42 -7.15
C VAL A 256 14.54 4.36 -8.05
N TYR A 257 14.12 5.50 -8.57
CA TYR A 257 12.88 5.66 -9.30
C TYR A 257 13.10 6.48 -10.57
N ILE A 258 12.46 6.06 -11.66
CA ILE A 258 12.33 6.86 -12.87
C ILE A 258 10.85 7.00 -13.21
N ASP A 259 10.38 8.23 -13.38
CA ASP A 259 9.01 8.52 -13.81
C ASP A 259 9.00 9.47 -15.01
N ARG A 260 7.86 9.53 -15.69
CA ARG A 260 7.58 10.53 -16.72
C ARG A 260 6.22 11.15 -16.46
N HIS A 261 6.18 12.48 -16.34
CA HIS A 261 4.97 13.22 -15.97
C HIS A 261 4.27 12.66 -14.72
N ASN A 262 5.05 12.31 -13.68
CA ASN A 262 4.55 11.71 -12.43
C ASN A 262 4.09 10.25 -12.50
N SER A 263 4.07 9.65 -13.70
CA SER A 263 3.76 8.23 -13.88
C SER A 263 5.04 7.40 -13.80
N LEU A 264 5.16 6.55 -12.77
CA LEU A 264 6.34 5.71 -12.55
C LEU A 264 6.62 4.78 -13.74
N LEU A 265 7.84 4.78 -14.25
CA LEU A 265 8.28 3.94 -15.35
C LEU A 265 9.11 2.75 -14.86
N GLY A 266 9.89 2.95 -13.80
CA GLY A 266 10.59 1.87 -13.15
C GLY A 266 11.04 2.23 -11.73
N SER A 267 11.19 1.22 -10.91
CA SER A 267 11.70 1.32 -9.55
C SER A 267 12.63 0.17 -9.21
N LEU A 268 13.58 0.44 -8.35
CA LEU A 268 14.40 -0.56 -7.66
C LEU A 268 14.40 -0.20 -6.18
N ILE A 269 13.88 -1.10 -5.35
CA ILE A 269 13.94 -0.99 -3.90
C ILE A 269 14.85 -2.11 -3.38
N LEU A 270 15.79 -1.73 -2.53
CA LEU A 270 16.71 -2.62 -1.84
C LEU A 270 16.45 -2.51 -0.34
N SER A 271 16.29 -3.64 0.32
CA SER A 271 16.07 -3.75 1.76
C SER A 271 17.01 -4.78 2.36
N GLU A 272 17.53 -4.51 3.55
CA GLU A 272 18.57 -5.32 4.17
C GLU A 272 18.05 -6.71 4.62
N HIS A 273 17.04 -6.72 5.49
CA HIS A 273 16.48 -7.96 6.06
C HIS A 273 14.98 -8.14 5.82
N ALA A 274 14.35 -7.26 5.04
CA ALA A 274 12.93 -7.40 4.73
C ALA A 274 12.67 -8.69 3.95
N TYR A 275 11.45 -9.22 4.05
CA TYR A 275 11.06 -10.41 3.31
C TYR A 275 11.34 -10.26 1.81
N THR A 276 11.05 -9.11 1.21
CA THR A 276 11.47 -8.81 -0.16
C THR A 276 12.69 -7.89 -0.13
N ARG A 277 13.88 -8.46 -0.31
CA ARG A 277 15.17 -7.74 -0.23
C ARG A 277 15.49 -6.95 -1.49
N VAL A 278 15.06 -7.44 -2.64
CA VAL A 278 15.15 -6.73 -3.92
C VAL A 278 13.76 -6.70 -4.51
N GLN A 279 13.27 -5.51 -4.88
CA GLN A 279 12.04 -5.34 -5.64
C GLN A 279 12.31 -4.42 -6.83
N ALA A 280 12.38 -5.01 -8.02
CA ALA A 280 12.62 -4.29 -9.27
C ALA A 280 11.35 -4.32 -10.14
N ASN A 281 10.91 -3.16 -10.59
CA ASN A 281 9.74 -3.01 -11.44
C ASN A 281 10.08 -2.16 -12.66
N MET A 282 9.53 -2.57 -13.80
CA MET A 282 9.45 -1.77 -15.02
C MET A 282 8.02 -1.84 -15.54
N PHE A 283 7.38 -0.69 -15.70
CA PHE A 283 5.95 -0.60 -16.01
C PHE A 283 5.68 -0.62 -17.52
N PRO A 284 4.44 -0.97 -17.94
CA PRO A 284 4.03 -0.90 -19.34
C PRO A 284 4.33 0.44 -19.99
N GLY A 285 4.90 0.39 -21.20
CA GLY A 285 5.26 1.55 -22.02
C GLY A 285 6.76 1.78 -22.16
N VAL A 286 7.59 1.12 -21.34
CA VAL A 286 9.05 1.28 -21.31
C VAL A 286 9.76 0.34 -22.28
N LEU A 287 9.34 -0.93 -22.36
CA LEU A 287 9.98 -1.92 -23.23
C LEU A 287 9.81 -1.56 -24.72
N PRO A 288 10.78 -1.89 -25.59
CA PRO A 288 10.71 -1.55 -27.00
C PRO A 288 9.81 -2.51 -27.82
N GLY A 289 9.41 -2.05 -29.01
CA GLY A 289 8.76 -2.88 -30.02
C GLY A 289 7.46 -3.55 -29.55
N ALA A 290 7.31 -4.84 -29.84
CA ALA A 290 6.12 -5.63 -29.49
C ALA A 290 5.93 -5.82 -27.98
N LEU A 291 6.99 -5.64 -27.17
CA LEU A 291 6.94 -5.79 -25.72
C LEU A 291 6.47 -4.53 -25.00
N ARG A 292 6.29 -3.41 -25.72
CA ARG A 292 5.86 -2.12 -25.15
C ARG A 292 4.62 -2.18 -24.25
N PRO A 293 3.60 -3.02 -24.51
CA PRO A 293 2.44 -3.13 -23.63
C PRO A 293 2.69 -3.87 -22.30
N LEU A 294 3.85 -4.51 -22.16
CA LEU A 294 4.21 -5.31 -21.00
C LEU A 294 4.97 -4.47 -19.98
N GLY A 295 4.68 -4.70 -18.71
CA GLY A 295 5.58 -4.42 -17.61
C GLY A 295 6.20 -5.72 -17.13
N VAL A 296 7.38 -5.62 -16.55
CA VAL A 296 8.14 -6.74 -15.99
C VAL A 296 8.56 -6.41 -14.58
N TRP A 297 8.71 -7.43 -13.75
CA TRP A 297 9.20 -7.27 -12.39
C TRP A 297 10.03 -8.48 -11.97
N LEU A 298 10.89 -8.25 -10.98
CA LEU A 298 11.78 -9.23 -10.38
C LEU A 298 11.86 -8.95 -8.88
N THR A 299 11.70 -9.97 -8.06
CA THR A 299 11.92 -9.88 -6.61
C THR A 299 12.90 -10.94 -6.13
N HIS A 300 13.72 -10.57 -5.14
CA HIS A 300 14.51 -11.50 -4.36
C HIS A 300 13.92 -11.54 -2.95
N ASN A 301 13.43 -12.71 -2.55
CA ASN A 301 12.76 -12.88 -1.27
C ASN A 301 13.67 -13.56 -0.24
N GLU A 302 13.30 -13.43 1.03
CA GLU A 302 13.93 -14.10 2.16
C GLU A 302 13.92 -15.62 1.94
N GLY A 303 15.03 -16.27 2.31
CA GLY A 303 15.31 -17.66 1.96
C GLY A 303 15.97 -17.87 0.59
N GLY A 304 16.33 -16.79 -0.12
CA GLY A 304 17.14 -16.85 -1.35
C GLY A 304 16.35 -17.08 -2.64
N SER A 305 15.02 -17.17 -2.55
CA SER A 305 14.17 -17.39 -3.72
C SER A 305 14.05 -16.14 -4.60
N TRP A 306 14.06 -16.35 -5.92
CA TRP A 306 13.74 -15.33 -6.89
C TRP A 306 12.34 -15.54 -7.46
N SER A 307 11.60 -14.46 -7.64
CA SER A 307 10.32 -14.44 -8.34
C SER A 307 10.38 -13.41 -9.46
N PHE A 308 9.78 -13.70 -10.61
CA PHE A 308 9.68 -12.75 -11.70
C PHE A 308 8.30 -12.82 -12.33
N GLY A 309 7.90 -11.77 -13.04
CA GLY A 309 6.62 -11.80 -13.71
C GLY A 309 6.40 -10.63 -14.65
N ILE A 310 5.20 -10.65 -15.22
CA ILE A 310 4.73 -9.68 -16.20
C ILE A 310 3.39 -9.10 -15.79
N GLY A 311 3.23 -7.81 -16.03
CA GLY A 311 1.96 -7.09 -15.95
C GLY A 311 1.60 -6.52 -17.31
N THR A 312 0.33 -6.18 -17.53
CA THR A 312 -0.06 -5.45 -18.74
C THR A 312 -0.97 -4.29 -18.38
N ARG A 313 -1.04 -3.28 -19.26
CA ARG A 313 -2.02 -2.19 -19.08
C ARG A 313 -3.49 -2.64 -19.09
N HIS A 314 -3.76 -3.87 -19.55
CA HIS A 314 -5.12 -4.43 -19.64
C HIS A 314 -5.49 -5.24 -18.41
N SER A 315 -4.50 -5.63 -17.60
CA SER A 315 -4.74 -6.45 -16.42
C SER A 315 -5.08 -5.64 -15.17
N MET A 316 -5.21 -4.32 -15.32
CA MET A 316 -5.75 -3.37 -14.33
C MET A 316 -5.09 -3.44 -12.93
N GLY A 317 -3.85 -3.92 -12.85
CA GLY A 317 -3.09 -4.02 -11.59
C GLY A 317 -2.83 -5.46 -11.12
N LEU A 318 -3.23 -6.48 -11.88
CA LEU A 318 -2.91 -7.87 -11.60
C LEU A 318 -1.98 -8.46 -12.67
N GLY A 319 -0.82 -8.98 -12.28
CA GLY A 319 0.11 -9.66 -13.19
C GLY A 319 0.14 -11.18 -13.00
N LEU A 320 0.96 -11.82 -13.83
CA LEU A 320 1.32 -13.23 -13.72
C LEU A 320 2.82 -13.35 -13.50
N GLY A 321 3.25 -14.27 -12.65
CA GLY A 321 4.66 -14.54 -12.45
C GLY A 321 4.98 -16.00 -12.15
N TYR A 322 6.24 -16.22 -11.79
CA TYR A 322 6.82 -17.52 -11.53
C TYR A 322 7.86 -17.40 -10.41
N ASP A 323 7.78 -18.31 -9.44
CA ASP A 323 8.74 -18.45 -8.35
C ASP A 323 9.78 -19.51 -8.75
N LEU A 324 11.06 -19.12 -8.84
CA LEU A 324 12.15 -19.97 -9.34
C LEU A 324 12.57 -21.05 -8.34
N ASP A 325 12.60 -20.72 -7.05
CA ASP A 325 13.04 -21.62 -5.98
C ASP A 325 12.17 -21.46 -4.74
N ARG A 326 12.01 -22.53 -3.95
CA ARG A 326 11.49 -22.45 -2.59
C ARG A 326 12.63 -22.11 -1.62
N PRO A 327 12.44 -21.23 -0.63
CA PRO A 327 13.14 -21.41 0.63
C PRO A 327 12.86 -22.84 1.13
N ALA A 328 13.89 -23.61 1.45
CA ALA A 328 13.67 -24.81 2.24
C ALA A 328 12.92 -24.38 3.51
N SER A 329 11.71 -24.90 3.70
CA SER A 329 10.94 -24.67 4.91
C SER A 329 11.78 -25.14 6.10
N HIS A 330 12.21 -24.20 6.95
CA HIS A 330 12.75 -24.47 8.27
C HIS A 330 11.69 -24.14 9.31
#